data_AF-A0A837RI48-F1
#
_entry.id   AF-A0A837RI48-F1
#
_cell.length_a   1.000
_cell.length_b   1.000
_cell.length_c   1.000
_cell.angle_alpha   90.00
_cell.angle_beta   90.00
_cell.angle_gamma   90.00
#
_symmetry.space_group_name_H-M   'P 1'
#
loop_
_entity.id
_entity.type
_entity.pdbx_description
1 polymer ?
#
loop_
_entity_poly.entity_id
_entity_poly.type
_entity_poly.pdbx_seq_one_letter_code
_entity_poly.pdbx_strand_id
1 'polypeptide(L)'
;MVSKKIMTTMATSVALASIGFTTIGQVAPQLGAHVQTAQAATSAINDYINNNNIQPVSITNQEGTFSYWNGYENGVGKPEGVVIHETATPGATAQNEATYFNREWSNIYTYVHAFVDDKEILNIKNTDYTVWGAGPTANAKFIQVELCEVSSTDAFARSVANQAYYTASKLVQYNLPFTPGTTVLSHNDVSKKWGETTHTDPVGYFATWGYSMDQFYDLVGKYYNQLKGNTNSGNTNTDNNNSGAGVNDTNVIKVNNANGSYVPLVAFQDDGSVKKITNRALANNTPWYTDQVKSYDGVTYRRVATNEWVDSSYVIG
;
A
#
# COMPACT_ATOMS: atom_id res chain seq x y z
N MET A 1 22.02 -31.66 26.81
CA MET A 1 21.59 -30.30 27.16
C MET A 1 22.67 -29.34 26.75
N VAL A 2 22.44 -28.53 25.72
CA VAL A 2 23.37 -27.45 25.31
C VAL A 2 22.53 -26.17 25.22
N SER A 3 22.93 -25.18 26.02
CA SER A 3 22.22 -23.94 26.26
C SER A 3 22.31 -23.01 25.04
N LYS A 4 21.16 -22.48 24.58
CA LYS A 4 21.08 -21.47 23.53
C LYS A 4 21.44 -20.10 24.12
N LYS A 5 22.51 -19.49 23.61
CA LYS A 5 22.83 -18.08 23.87
C LYS A 5 21.90 -17.20 23.05
N ILE A 6 21.14 -16.36 23.75
CA ILE A 6 20.36 -15.26 23.18
C ILE A 6 21.31 -14.07 23.05
N MET A 7 21.58 -13.63 21.82
CA MET A 7 22.30 -12.38 21.55
C MET A 7 21.26 -11.27 21.44
N THR A 8 21.19 -10.44 22.48
CA THR A 8 20.43 -9.19 22.51
C THR A 8 21.32 -8.08 21.96
N THR A 9 21.03 -7.57 20.77
CA THR A 9 21.65 -6.36 20.24
C THR A 9 20.81 -5.16 20.66
N MET A 10 21.41 -4.31 21.50
CA MET A 10 20.84 -3.07 22.01
C MET A 10 20.91 -1.99 20.93
N ALA A 11 19.77 -1.48 20.48
CA ALA A 11 19.72 -0.21 19.76
C ALA A 11 19.52 0.91 20.80
N THR A 12 20.53 1.76 20.95
CA THR A 12 20.50 2.95 21.79
C THR A 12 19.59 4.02 21.21
N SER A 13 18.37 4.15 21.72
CA SER A 13 17.51 5.30 21.50
C SER A 13 17.72 6.34 22.61
N VAL A 14 18.26 7.50 22.24
CA VAL A 14 18.37 8.67 23.12
C VAL A 14 16.96 9.25 23.31
N ALA A 15 16.39 9.08 24.51
CA ALA A 15 15.16 9.76 24.90
C ALA A 15 15.47 11.23 25.25
N LEU A 16 14.93 12.18 24.48
CA LEU A 16 14.82 13.56 24.95
C LEU A 16 13.67 13.63 25.97
N ALA A 17 14.05 13.87 27.23
CA ALA A 17 13.14 14.26 28.28
C ALA A 17 12.85 15.76 28.17
N SER A 18 11.58 16.16 28.23
CA SER A 18 11.21 17.50 28.63
C SER A 18 9.83 17.57 29.29
N ILE A 19 9.90 17.85 30.60
CA ILE A 19 9.04 18.67 31.48
C ILE A 19 7.57 18.28 31.69
N GLY A 20 7.31 17.85 32.93
CA GLY A 20 5.98 17.55 33.45
C GLY A 20 5.18 18.79 33.85
N PHE A 21 3.87 18.57 33.94
CA PHE A 21 2.95 19.40 34.72
C PHE A 21 2.31 18.55 35.82
N THR A 22 2.31 19.10 37.03
CA THR A 22 1.85 18.52 38.28
C THR A 22 0.33 18.41 38.37
N THR A 23 -0.11 17.33 39.00
CA THR A 23 -1.50 16.97 39.31
C THR A 23 -2.11 17.84 40.41
N ILE A 24 -3.37 18.30 40.24
CA ILE A 24 -4.32 18.49 41.35
C ILE A 24 -5.76 18.24 40.86
N GLY A 25 -6.52 17.41 41.59
CA GLY A 25 -7.96 17.61 41.79
C GLY A 25 -8.92 16.68 41.04
N GLN A 26 -9.24 15.53 41.63
CA GLN A 26 -10.49 14.82 41.36
C GLN A 26 -11.69 15.69 41.76
N VAL A 27 -12.53 16.02 40.78
CA VAL A 27 -13.95 16.32 41.00
C VAL A 27 -14.71 15.61 39.89
N ALA A 28 -15.57 14.65 40.23
CA ALA A 28 -16.43 13.98 39.29
C ALA A 28 -17.66 14.85 38.99
N PRO A 29 -17.97 15.17 37.72
CA PRO A 29 -19.31 15.55 37.33
C PRO A 29 -20.04 14.35 36.72
N GLN A 30 -21.20 14.02 37.28
CA GLN A 30 -22.25 13.28 36.58
C GLN A 30 -22.62 14.05 35.31
N LEU A 31 -22.49 13.44 34.12
CA LEU A 31 -23.08 13.98 32.89
C LEU A 31 -23.80 12.87 32.13
N GLY A 32 -25.06 13.14 31.81
CA GLY A 32 -25.96 12.25 31.08
C GLY A 32 -25.54 12.04 29.64
N ALA A 33 -26.23 11.08 29.00
CA ALA A 33 -26.07 10.70 27.61
C ALA A 33 -26.38 11.86 26.65
N HIS A 34 -25.39 12.71 26.44
CA HIS A 34 -25.25 13.50 25.23
C HIS A 34 -24.00 12.98 24.55
N VAL A 35 -24.21 12.09 23.57
CA VAL A 35 -23.18 11.72 22.60
C VAL A 35 -22.87 12.99 21.82
N GLN A 36 -21.90 13.74 22.31
CA GLN A 36 -21.25 14.78 21.56
C GLN A 36 -20.36 14.04 20.57
N THR A 37 -20.84 13.86 19.34
CA THR A 37 -20.01 13.42 18.23
C THR A 37 -18.88 14.42 18.11
N ALA A 38 -17.68 14.06 18.55
CA ALA A 38 -16.49 14.87 18.34
C ALA A 38 -16.34 15.05 16.83
N GLN A 39 -16.44 16.30 16.35
CA GLN A 39 -15.95 16.64 15.02
C GLN A 39 -14.50 16.14 14.93
N ALA A 40 -14.16 15.46 13.82
CA ALA A 40 -12.79 15.07 13.51
C ALA A 40 -11.88 16.28 13.76
N ALA A 41 -10.81 16.10 14.52
CA ALA A 41 -9.79 17.13 14.65
C ALA A 41 -9.32 17.48 13.23
N THR A 42 -9.63 18.69 12.76
CA THR A 42 -9.26 19.16 11.42
C THR A 42 -7.78 18.89 11.20
N SER A 43 -7.44 18.08 10.20
CA SER A 43 -6.05 17.78 9.88
C SER A 43 -5.50 18.87 8.98
N ALA A 44 -4.63 19.72 9.55
CA ALA A 44 -3.96 20.78 8.77
C ALA A 44 -3.20 20.22 7.56
N ILE A 45 -2.65 19.00 7.66
CA ILE A 45 -1.97 18.32 6.56
C ILE A 45 -2.97 17.81 5.51
N ASN A 46 -4.07 17.16 5.89
CA ASN A 46 -5.07 16.73 4.90
C ASN A 46 -5.75 17.93 4.23
N ASP A 47 -6.01 19.00 4.97
CA ASP A 47 -6.52 20.26 4.43
C ASP A 47 -5.50 20.86 3.46
N TYR A 48 -4.21 20.84 3.79
CA TYR A 48 -3.14 21.29 2.89
C TYR A 48 -3.09 20.45 1.61
N ILE A 49 -3.18 19.12 1.70
CA ILE A 49 -3.22 18.20 0.56
C ILE A 49 -4.41 18.56 -0.35
N ASN A 50 -5.60 18.78 0.24
CA ASN A 50 -6.80 19.12 -0.50
C ASN A 50 -6.71 20.50 -1.17
N ASN A 51 -6.30 21.53 -0.41
CA ASN A 51 -6.26 22.92 -0.86
C ASN A 51 -5.18 23.18 -1.92
N ASN A 52 -4.11 22.37 -1.92
CA ASN A 52 -3.04 22.45 -2.93
C ASN A 52 -3.21 21.40 -4.04
N ASN A 53 -4.35 20.69 -4.08
CA ASN A 53 -4.65 19.67 -5.08
C ASN A 53 -3.54 18.61 -5.23
N ILE A 54 -2.84 18.27 -4.14
CA ILE A 54 -1.75 17.30 -4.17
C ILE A 54 -2.31 15.96 -4.63
N GLN A 55 -1.74 15.44 -5.72
CA GLN A 55 -2.09 14.13 -6.26
C GLN A 55 -1.00 13.12 -5.92
N PRO A 56 -1.38 11.90 -5.52
CA PRO A 56 -0.43 10.81 -5.38
C PRO A 56 0.26 10.50 -6.71
N VAL A 57 1.53 10.11 -6.64
CA VAL A 57 2.26 9.62 -7.80
C VAL A 57 1.88 8.17 -8.14
N SER A 58 2.26 7.73 -9.33
CA SER A 58 2.04 6.33 -9.74
C SER A 58 2.94 5.37 -8.96
N ILE A 59 2.42 4.17 -8.71
CA ILE A 59 3.18 3.07 -8.10
C ILE A 59 4.12 2.50 -9.16
N THR A 60 5.42 2.50 -8.89
CA THR A 60 6.42 1.84 -9.72
C THR A 60 6.84 0.52 -9.07
N ASN A 61 7.33 -0.42 -9.87
CA ASN A 61 7.81 -1.71 -9.37
C ASN A 61 9.30 -1.87 -9.69
N GLN A 62 10.08 -2.23 -8.68
CA GLN A 62 11.49 -2.60 -8.80
C GLN A 62 11.73 -3.82 -7.91
N GLU A 63 11.43 -5.02 -8.42
CA GLU A 63 11.58 -6.25 -7.62
C GLU A 63 13.01 -6.38 -7.09
N GLY A 64 13.11 -6.62 -5.79
CA GLY A 64 14.36 -6.74 -5.08
C GLY A 64 15.06 -8.09 -5.24
N THR A 65 16.18 -8.25 -4.53
CA THR A 65 17.01 -9.47 -4.57
C THR A 65 16.52 -10.56 -3.60
N PHE A 66 15.29 -10.44 -3.10
CA PHE A 66 14.72 -11.29 -2.06
C PHE A 66 14.48 -12.71 -2.58
N SER A 67 15.09 -13.71 -1.92
CA SER A 67 14.98 -15.11 -2.34
C SER A 67 13.81 -15.87 -1.69
N TYR A 68 13.08 -15.25 -0.76
CA TYR A 68 11.95 -15.87 -0.06
C TYR A 68 10.60 -15.49 -0.71
N TRP A 69 9.82 -16.52 -1.05
CA TRP A 69 8.55 -16.41 -1.77
C TRP A 69 7.46 -17.22 -1.06
N ASN A 70 7.28 -16.93 0.22
CA ASN A 70 6.25 -17.57 1.03
C ASN A 70 4.91 -16.85 0.85
N GLY A 71 3.82 -17.60 0.70
CA GLY A 71 2.47 -17.03 0.74
C GLY A 71 2.10 -16.60 2.15
N TYR A 72 1.06 -15.77 2.26
CA TYR A 72 0.43 -15.42 3.53
C TYR A 72 -0.19 -16.67 4.20
N GLU A 73 -0.63 -16.56 5.44
CA GLU A 73 -1.24 -17.68 6.17
C GLU A 73 -2.46 -18.27 5.45
N ASN A 74 -3.16 -17.45 4.65
CA ASN A 74 -4.32 -17.86 3.86
C ASN A 74 -3.95 -18.25 2.41
N GLY A 75 -2.67 -18.21 2.06
CA GLY A 75 -2.11 -18.54 0.75
C GLY A 75 -1.51 -17.35 0.00
N VAL A 76 -0.89 -17.64 -1.14
CA VAL A 76 -0.35 -16.63 -2.07
C VAL A 76 -1.48 -15.70 -2.55
N GLY A 77 -1.22 -14.40 -2.56
CA GLY A 77 -2.20 -13.38 -3.00
C GLY A 77 -3.35 -13.14 -2.02
N LYS A 78 -3.22 -13.57 -0.76
CA LYS A 78 -4.25 -13.39 0.27
C LYS A 78 -3.76 -12.62 1.51
N PRO A 79 -3.28 -11.37 1.34
CA PRO A 79 -3.07 -10.49 2.48
C PRO A 79 -4.40 -10.16 3.16
N GLU A 80 -4.34 -9.84 4.44
CA GLU A 80 -5.47 -9.42 5.28
C GLU A 80 -5.50 -7.90 5.50
N GLY A 81 -4.50 -7.17 4.99
CA GLY A 81 -4.42 -5.71 5.11
C GLY A 81 -3.02 -5.15 4.85
N VAL A 82 -2.76 -3.98 5.43
CA VAL A 82 -1.50 -3.23 5.31
C VAL A 82 -1.02 -2.73 6.67
N VAL A 83 0.27 -2.89 6.96
CA VAL A 83 0.96 -2.24 8.09
C VAL A 83 1.72 -1.03 7.58
N ILE A 84 1.56 0.07 8.31
CA ILE A 84 2.15 1.37 8.04
C ILE A 84 3.38 1.53 8.92
N HIS A 85 4.49 1.89 8.28
CA HIS A 85 5.80 2.09 8.89
C HIS A 85 6.40 3.45 8.52
N GLU A 86 7.52 3.79 9.13
CA GLU A 86 8.46 4.83 8.72
C GLU A 86 9.91 4.31 8.85
N THR A 87 10.83 4.89 8.09
CA THR A 87 12.18 4.32 7.88
C THR A 87 13.22 4.61 8.97
N ALA A 88 12.94 5.55 9.86
CA ALA A 88 13.80 6.10 10.91
C ALA A 88 15.14 6.61 10.36
N THR A 89 15.16 7.01 9.08
CA THR A 89 16.36 7.40 8.34
C THR A 89 16.14 8.76 7.68
N PRO A 90 16.33 9.87 8.43
CA PRO A 90 16.12 11.23 7.93
C PRO A 90 16.87 11.51 6.63
N GLY A 91 16.14 11.92 5.59
CA GLY A 91 16.69 12.36 4.31
C GLY A 91 17.05 11.25 3.32
N ALA A 92 16.88 9.97 3.67
CA ALA A 92 16.99 8.89 2.69
C ALA A 92 15.75 8.86 1.77
N THR A 93 15.97 8.70 0.47
CA THR A 93 14.88 8.54 -0.51
C THR A 93 14.37 7.10 -0.55
N ALA A 94 13.21 6.87 -1.15
CA ALA A 94 12.69 5.51 -1.34
C ALA A 94 13.67 4.63 -2.14
N GLN A 95 14.34 5.20 -3.16
CA GLN A 95 15.43 4.50 -3.84
C GLN A 95 16.65 4.20 -2.94
N ASN A 96 17.02 5.08 -2.00
CA ASN A 96 18.12 4.80 -1.07
C ASN A 96 17.80 3.61 -0.18
N GLU A 97 16.58 3.58 0.37
CA GLU A 97 16.10 2.48 1.20
C GLU A 97 16.00 1.18 0.40
N ALA A 98 15.38 1.20 -0.78
CA ALA A 98 15.32 0.05 -1.67
C ALA A 98 16.72 -0.51 -2.00
N THR A 99 17.71 0.37 -2.20
CA THR A 99 19.11 -0.02 -2.44
C THR A 99 19.73 -0.65 -1.21
N TYR A 100 19.51 -0.08 -0.02
CA TYR A 100 20.01 -0.62 1.24
C TYR A 100 19.41 -2.01 1.52
N PHE A 101 18.09 -2.14 1.45
CA PHE A 101 17.41 -3.42 1.69
C PHE A 101 17.81 -4.49 0.67
N ASN A 102 17.93 -4.16 -0.62
CA ASN A 102 18.42 -5.11 -1.62
C ASN A 102 19.84 -5.62 -1.35
N ARG A 103 20.68 -4.81 -0.72
CA ARG A 103 22.04 -5.19 -0.37
C ARG A 103 22.11 -5.96 0.96
N GLU A 104 21.34 -5.52 1.96
CA GLU A 104 21.53 -5.92 3.34
C GLU A 104 20.50 -6.91 3.89
N TRP A 105 19.38 -7.18 3.21
CA TRP A 105 18.28 -7.98 3.77
C TRP A 105 18.73 -9.36 4.30
N SER A 106 19.76 -9.97 3.71
CA SER A 106 20.32 -11.25 4.16
C SER A 106 21.14 -11.13 5.46
N ASN A 107 21.62 -9.94 5.80
CA ASN A 107 22.34 -9.62 7.04
C ASN A 107 21.39 -9.17 8.15
N ILE A 108 20.41 -8.31 7.81
CA ILE A 108 19.47 -7.70 8.77
C ILE A 108 18.18 -8.49 8.95
N TYR A 109 17.93 -9.50 8.11
CA TYR A 109 16.73 -10.34 8.13
C TYR A 109 15.41 -9.55 8.11
N THR A 110 15.43 -8.39 7.44
CA THR A 110 14.24 -7.54 7.27
C THR A 110 14.13 -7.02 5.85
N TYR A 111 12.88 -6.90 5.39
CA TYR A 111 12.47 -6.18 4.19
C TYR A 111 10.97 -5.96 4.21
N VAL A 112 10.52 -5.00 3.39
CA VAL A 112 9.13 -4.58 3.26
C VAL A 112 8.67 -4.67 1.79
N HIS A 113 7.41 -4.36 1.53
CA HIS A 113 6.88 -4.42 0.17
C HIS A 113 7.17 -3.16 -0.64
N ALA A 114 7.17 -2.00 0.01
CA ALA A 114 7.34 -0.73 -0.68
C ALA A 114 7.97 0.34 0.23
N PHE A 115 8.68 1.26 -0.40
CA PHE A 115 9.12 2.53 0.17
C PHE A 115 8.41 3.68 -0.51
N VAL A 116 8.08 4.71 0.24
CA VAL A 116 7.34 5.88 -0.23
C VAL A 116 8.00 7.16 0.27
N ASP A 117 8.29 8.10 -0.63
CA ASP A 117 8.71 9.45 -0.29
C ASP A 117 7.80 10.50 -0.96
N ASP A 118 8.22 11.77 -0.98
CA ASP A 118 7.46 12.87 -1.58
C ASP A 118 7.38 12.83 -3.11
N LYS A 119 8.18 11.97 -3.76
CA LYS A 119 8.38 11.93 -5.22
C LYS A 119 8.01 10.59 -5.83
N GLU A 120 8.15 9.49 -5.10
CA GLU A 120 7.95 8.14 -5.63
C GLU A 120 7.24 7.20 -4.66
N ILE A 121 6.53 6.22 -5.24
CA ILE A 121 6.04 5.03 -4.56
C ILE A 121 6.73 3.83 -5.22
N LEU A 122 7.69 3.23 -4.53
CA LEU A 122 8.55 2.18 -5.07
C LEU A 122 8.21 0.83 -4.43
N ASN A 123 7.46 -0.01 -5.14
CA ASN A 123 7.13 -1.36 -4.72
C ASN A 123 8.29 -2.31 -5.06
N ILE A 124 8.97 -2.83 -4.04
CA ILE A 124 10.19 -3.64 -4.19
C ILE A 124 9.99 -5.14 -3.97
N LYS A 125 8.82 -5.57 -3.46
CA LYS A 125 8.47 -6.99 -3.34
C LYS A 125 7.05 -7.21 -3.84
N ASN A 126 6.84 -8.24 -4.66
CA ASN A 126 5.49 -8.65 -5.03
C ASN A 126 4.61 -8.90 -3.78
N THR A 127 3.52 -8.15 -3.68
CA THR A 127 2.51 -8.17 -2.61
C THR A 127 1.64 -9.42 -2.53
N ASP A 128 1.85 -10.41 -3.39
CA ASP A 128 1.23 -11.74 -3.25
C ASP A 128 1.94 -12.61 -2.20
N TYR A 129 3.11 -12.17 -1.72
CA TYR A 129 4.00 -12.93 -0.85
C TYR A 129 4.39 -12.13 0.38
N THR A 130 4.70 -12.82 1.48
CA THR A 130 5.07 -12.21 2.75
C THR A 130 6.41 -11.48 2.68
N VAL A 131 6.63 -10.57 3.63
CA VAL A 131 7.91 -9.92 3.91
C VAL A 131 8.27 -10.07 5.39
N TRP A 132 9.40 -9.50 5.83
CA TRP A 132 9.85 -9.58 7.22
C TRP A 132 10.08 -8.20 7.83
N GLY A 133 9.05 -7.50 8.27
CA GLY A 133 9.22 -6.14 8.83
C GLY A 133 8.38 -5.83 10.08
N ALA A 134 7.46 -6.70 10.50
CA ALA A 134 6.49 -6.38 11.55
C ALA A 134 6.28 -7.48 12.61
N GLY A 135 7.23 -8.43 12.73
CA GLY A 135 7.08 -9.62 13.57
C GLY A 135 6.30 -10.76 12.90
N PRO A 136 6.48 -12.02 13.34
CA PRO A 136 6.01 -13.21 12.62
C PRO A 136 4.52 -13.21 12.28
N THR A 137 3.64 -12.82 13.20
CA THR A 137 2.20 -12.85 12.99
C THR A 137 1.77 -11.80 11.96
N ALA A 138 2.30 -10.57 12.04
CA ALA A 138 1.96 -9.56 11.04
C ALA A 138 2.59 -9.86 9.68
N ASN A 139 3.80 -10.42 9.64
CA ASN A 139 4.46 -10.86 8.41
C ASN A 139 3.63 -11.90 7.63
N ALA A 140 2.95 -12.79 8.35
CA ALA A 140 2.08 -13.80 7.75
C ALA A 140 0.76 -13.25 7.20
N LYS A 141 0.42 -11.99 7.50
CA LYS A 141 -0.91 -11.41 7.26
C LYS A 141 -0.93 -10.17 6.39
N PHE A 142 0.06 -9.28 6.51
CA PHE A 142 -0.07 -7.92 5.98
C PHE A 142 0.99 -7.55 4.96
N ILE A 143 0.57 -6.75 3.99
CA ILE A 143 1.46 -5.91 3.19
C ILE A 143 2.11 -4.87 4.12
N GLN A 144 3.34 -4.44 3.83
CA GLN A 144 4.10 -3.53 4.70
C GLN A 144 4.72 -2.43 3.84
N VAL A 145 4.47 -1.17 4.21
CA VAL A 145 4.93 0.02 3.48
C VAL A 145 5.60 1.01 4.40
N GLU A 146 6.77 1.46 3.99
CA GLU A 146 7.66 2.37 4.72
C GLU A 146 7.53 3.79 4.18
N LEU A 147 7.34 4.76 5.07
CA LEU A 147 7.41 6.19 4.75
C LEU A 147 8.82 6.73 5.02
N CYS A 148 9.46 7.27 4.00
CA CYS A 148 10.75 7.94 4.16
C CYS A 148 10.60 9.26 4.94
N GLU A 149 11.53 9.52 5.86
CA GLU A 149 11.54 10.74 6.64
C GLU A 149 12.03 11.96 5.82
N VAL A 150 11.13 12.91 5.62
CA VAL A 150 11.37 14.18 4.90
C VAL A 150 11.53 15.37 5.85
N SER A 151 11.95 16.53 5.33
CA SER A 151 12.34 17.72 6.12
C SER A 151 11.51 18.98 5.86
N SER A 152 10.42 18.90 5.09
CA SER A 152 9.51 20.02 4.85
C SER A 152 8.05 19.59 4.87
N THR A 153 7.15 20.52 5.21
CA THR A 153 5.71 20.24 5.31
C THR A 153 5.09 19.84 3.97
N ASP A 154 5.50 20.47 2.85
CA ASP A 154 5.02 20.08 1.52
C ASP A 154 5.49 18.67 1.15
N ALA A 155 6.76 18.34 1.42
CA ALA A 155 7.28 16.99 1.22
C ALA A 155 6.52 15.97 2.10
N PHE A 156 6.25 16.28 3.36
CA PHE A 156 5.50 15.39 4.25
C PHE A 156 4.07 15.19 3.75
N ALA A 157 3.38 16.25 3.34
CA ALA A 157 2.05 16.18 2.77
C ALA A 157 2.00 15.29 1.51
N ARG A 158 2.98 15.41 0.61
CA ARG A 158 3.10 14.56 -0.58
C ARG A 158 3.40 13.11 -0.21
N SER A 159 4.33 12.88 0.71
CA SER A 159 4.75 11.53 1.09
C SER A 159 3.62 10.76 1.81
N VAL A 160 2.88 11.39 2.74
CA VAL A 160 1.72 10.74 3.37
C VAL A 160 0.56 10.56 2.39
N ALA A 161 0.37 11.47 1.42
CA ALA A 161 -0.60 11.27 0.34
C ALA A 161 -0.24 10.04 -0.52
N ASN A 162 1.04 9.90 -0.88
CA ASN A 162 1.55 8.75 -1.61
C ASN A 162 1.37 7.44 -0.81
N GLN A 163 1.69 7.43 0.49
CA GLN A 163 1.58 6.24 1.33
C GLN A 163 0.12 5.84 1.57
N ALA A 164 -0.76 6.81 1.76
CA ALA A 164 -2.19 6.57 1.89
C ALA A 164 -2.80 6.03 0.59
N TYR A 165 -2.38 6.56 -0.56
CA TYR A 165 -2.80 6.06 -1.87
C TYR A 165 -2.31 4.63 -2.12
N TYR A 166 -1.04 4.33 -1.84
CA TYR A 166 -0.52 2.96 -1.92
C TYR A 166 -1.36 2.02 -1.06
N THR A 167 -1.60 2.39 0.20
CA THR A 167 -2.40 1.60 1.14
C THR A 167 -3.81 1.33 0.59
N ALA A 168 -4.51 2.37 0.15
CA ALA A 168 -5.84 2.25 -0.44
C ALA A 168 -5.83 1.38 -1.71
N SER A 169 -4.83 1.53 -2.57
CA SER A 169 -4.70 0.74 -3.80
C SER A 169 -4.56 -0.75 -3.52
N LYS A 170 -3.82 -1.12 -2.47
CA LYS A 170 -3.65 -2.51 -2.06
C LYS A 170 -4.93 -3.08 -1.46
N LEU A 171 -5.64 -2.31 -0.64
CA LEU A 171 -6.95 -2.76 -0.14
C LEU A 171 -7.93 -3.04 -1.30
N VAL A 172 -7.98 -2.15 -2.31
CA VAL A 172 -8.81 -2.36 -3.50
C VAL A 172 -8.32 -3.55 -4.33
N GLN A 173 -7.00 -3.66 -4.57
CA GLN A 173 -6.39 -4.75 -5.34
C GLN A 173 -6.77 -6.13 -4.79
N TYR A 174 -6.77 -6.30 -3.47
CA TYR A 174 -7.08 -7.58 -2.81
C TYR A 174 -8.53 -7.68 -2.34
N ASN A 175 -9.40 -6.76 -2.76
CA ASN A 175 -10.81 -6.71 -2.39
C ASN A 175 -11.05 -6.76 -0.85
N LEU A 176 -10.19 -6.06 -0.11
CA LEU A 176 -10.25 -5.95 1.34
C LEU A 176 -11.10 -4.74 1.75
N PRO A 177 -11.86 -4.84 2.85
CA PRO A 177 -12.54 -3.68 3.42
C PRO A 177 -11.52 -2.71 4.02
N PHE A 178 -11.80 -1.40 3.94
CA PHE A 178 -11.08 -0.42 4.73
C PHE A 178 -11.61 -0.42 6.17
N THR A 179 -10.79 -0.83 7.13
CA THR A 179 -11.14 -0.89 8.55
C THR A 179 -9.92 -0.51 9.39
N PRO A 180 -9.85 0.74 9.91
CA PRO A 180 -8.80 1.20 10.80
C PRO A 180 -8.53 0.25 11.98
N GLY A 181 -7.26 0.02 12.30
CA GLY A 181 -6.82 -0.89 13.36
C GLY A 181 -7.05 -2.38 13.07
N THR A 182 -7.60 -2.74 11.90
CA THR A 182 -7.88 -4.13 11.51
C THR A 182 -7.27 -4.52 10.17
N THR A 183 -7.59 -3.80 9.09
CA THR A 183 -7.01 -4.01 7.75
C THR A 183 -5.99 -2.94 7.39
N VAL A 184 -5.91 -1.86 8.17
CA VAL A 184 -4.82 -0.88 8.14
C VAL A 184 -4.38 -0.63 9.58
N LEU A 185 -3.11 -0.89 9.89
CA LEU A 185 -2.56 -0.78 11.23
C LEU A 185 -1.22 -0.04 11.21
N SER A 186 -0.88 0.66 12.29
CA SER A 186 0.52 1.05 12.53
C SER A 186 1.35 -0.12 13.05
N HIS A 187 2.67 -0.07 12.91
CA HIS A 187 3.57 -1.02 13.58
C HIS A 187 3.44 -0.95 15.11
N ASN A 188 3.13 0.22 15.67
CA ASN A 188 2.73 0.36 17.08
C ASN A 188 1.50 -0.50 17.45
N ASP A 189 0.46 -0.54 16.59
CA ASP A 189 -0.73 -1.36 16.85
C ASP A 189 -0.39 -2.85 16.78
N VAL A 190 0.46 -3.24 15.82
CA VAL A 190 1.01 -4.59 15.69
C VAL A 190 1.77 -5.00 16.97
N SER A 191 2.67 -4.14 17.45
CA SER A 191 3.44 -4.30 18.69
C SER A 191 2.52 -4.53 19.90
N LYS A 192 1.51 -3.68 20.09
CA LYS A 192 0.54 -3.82 21.18
C LYS A 192 -0.35 -5.06 21.06
N LYS A 193 -0.68 -5.48 19.84
CA LYS A 193 -1.60 -6.59 19.59
C LYS A 193 -0.97 -7.95 19.80
N TRP A 194 0.29 -8.13 19.41
CA TRP A 194 0.94 -9.44 19.44
C TRP A 194 2.20 -9.51 20.32
N GLY A 195 2.84 -8.39 20.65
CA GLY A 195 4.04 -8.37 21.49
C GLY A 195 5.28 -9.03 20.88
N GLU A 196 5.29 -9.21 19.56
CA GLU A 196 6.39 -9.86 18.81
C GLU A 196 7.43 -8.87 18.27
N THR A 197 7.16 -7.57 18.45
CA THR A 197 8.01 -6.43 18.08
C THR A 197 7.78 -5.33 19.12
N THR A 198 8.77 -4.46 19.33
CA THR A 198 8.70 -3.33 20.28
C THR A 198 8.60 -1.98 19.57
N HIS A 199 8.50 -2.02 18.25
CA HIS A 199 8.46 -0.85 17.39
C HIS A 199 7.18 -0.02 17.60
N THR A 200 7.28 1.29 17.35
CA THR A 200 6.19 2.26 17.59
C THR A 200 5.87 3.16 16.40
N ASP A 201 6.51 2.91 15.26
CA ASP A 201 6.28 3.60 14.00
C ASP A 201 4.83 3.44 13.49
N PRO A 202 4.31 4.44 12.73
CA PRO A 202 4.89 5.76 12.47
C PRO A 202 4.43 6.83 13.47
N VAL A 203 3.88 6.42 14.62
CA VAL A 203 3.15 7.31 15.55
C VAL A 203 4.00 8.51 15.98
N GLY A 204 5.26 8.26 16.34
CA GLY A 204 6.19 9.31 16.75
C GLY A 204 6.51 10.27 15.61
N TYR A 205 6.85 9.74 14.43
CA TYR A 205 7.18 10.55 13.25
C TYR A 205 5.99 11.43 12.82
N PHE A 206 4.79 10.87 12.72
CA PHE A 206 3.58 11.63 12.40
C PHE A 206 3.34 12.77 13.39
N ALA A 207 3.53 12.53 14.69
CA ALA A 207 3.34 13.55 15.72
C ALA A 207 4.28 14.76 15.55
N THR A 208 5.48 14.58 14.99
CA THR A 208 6.41 15.70 14.69
C THR A 208 5.84 16.70 13.67
N TRP A 209 4.90 16.26 12.84
CA TRP A 209 4.20 17.06 11.83
C TRP A 209 2.82 17.54 12.29
N GLY A 210 2.46 17.33 13.56
CA GLY A 210 1.10 17.54 14.03
C GLY A 210 0.08 16.62 13.35
N TYR A 211 0.55 15.46 12.87
CA TYR A 211 -0.24 14.46 12.17
C TYR A 211 -0.48 13.22 13.03
N SER A 212 -1.47 12.39 12.70
CA SER A 212 -1.78 11.17 13.47
C SER A 212 -2.21 10.01 12.57
N MET A 213 -2.23 8.80 13.14
CA MET A 213 -2.78 7.63 12.44
C MET A 213 -4.26 7.80 12.11
N ASP A 214 -5.05 8.47 12.95
CA ASP A 214 -6.47 8.75 12.66
C ASP A 214 -6.62 9.64 11.42
N GLN A 215 -5.78 10.67 11.30
CA GLN A 215 -5.77 11.54 10.13
C GLN A 215 -5.24 10.82 8.89
N PHE A 216 -4.28 9.90 9.05
CA PHE A 216 -3.86 9.00 7.98
C PHE A 216 -4.98 8.07 7.53
N TYR A 217 -5.76 7.50 8.46
CA TYR A 217 -6.93 6.69 8.16
C TYR A 217 -7.96 7.49 7.35
N ASP A 218 -8.24 8.76 7.69
CA ASP A 218 -9.13 9.61 6.89
C ASP A 218 -8.64 9.74 5.44
N LEU A 219 -7.33 9.93 5.24
CA LEU A 219 -6.72 10.06 3.92
C LEU A 219 -6.77 8.74 3.13
N VAL A 220 -6.50 7.60 3.77
CA VAL A 220 -6.67 6.26 3.18
C VAL A 220 -8.13 6.04 2.79
N GLY A 221 -9.07 6.37 3.66
CA GLY A 221 -10.51 6.23 3.40
C GLY A 221 -10.97 7.06 2.21
N LYS A 222 -10.47 8.30 2.07
CA LYS A 222 -10.69 9.14 0.89
C LYS A 222 -10.20 8.44 -0.39
N TYR A 223 -8.94 8.01 -0.43
CA TYR A 223 -8.40 7.35 -1.63
C TYR A 223 -9.06 6.01 -1.91
N TYR A 224 -9.39 5.23 -0.87
CA TYR A 224 -10.11 3.97 -1.00
C TYR A 224 -11.48 4.19 -1.64
N ASN A 225 -12.23 5.18 -1.16
CA ASN A 225 -13.54 5.53 -1.72
C ASN A 225 -13.44 6.14 -3.13
N GLN A 226 -12.36 6.86 -3.46
CA GLN A 226 -12.14 7.34 -4.82
C GLN A 226 -11.82 6.19 -5.77
N LEU A 227 -10.95 5.27 -5.36
CA LEU A 227 -10.61 4.08 -6.15
C LEU A 227 -11.81 3.14 -6.29
N LYS A 228 -12.58 2.90 -5.21
CA LYS A 228 -13.84 2.13 -5.26
C LYS A 228 -14.98 2.88 -5.96
N GLY A 229 -15.05 4.19 -5.82
CA GLY A 229 -16.04 5.05 -6.46
C GLY A 229 -15.82 5.09 -7.97
N ASN A 230 -14.57 5.10 -8.42
CA ASN A 230 -14.23 4.88 -9.82
C ASN A 230 -14.60 3.46 -10.29
N THR A 231 -14.79 2.50 -9.37
CA THR A 231 -15.39 1.19 -9.68
C THR A 231 -16.93 1.13 -9.53
N ASN A 232 -17.57 2.14 -8.92
CA ASN A 232 -18.99 2.14 -8.53
C ASN A 232 -19.80 3.40 -8.95
N SER A 233 -19.22 4.34 -9.71
CA SER A 233 -19.90 5.56 -10.15
C SER A 233 -20.79 5.27 -11.36
N GLY A 234 -21.85 4.51 -11.13
CA GLY A 234 -23.09 4.63 -11.88
C GLY A 234 -23.85 5.84 -11.33
N ASN A 235 -23.57 7.04 -11.85
CA ASN A 235 -24.40 8.20 -11.56
C ASN A 235 -25.67 8.13 -12.41
N THR A 236 -26.77 7.85 -11.73
CA THR A 236 -28.14 8.05 -12.22
C THR A 236 -28.35 9.51 -12.57
N ASN A 237 -28.52 9.81 -13.85
CA ASN A 237 -29.36 10.93 -14.24
C ASN A 237 -30.22 10.52 -15.44
N THR A 238 -31.52 10.61 -15.21
CA THR A 238 -32.61 10.33 -16.15
C THR A 238 -32.57 11.35 -17.27
N ASP A 239 -32.43 10.90 -18.52
CA ASP A 239 -33.27 11.38 -19.63
C ASP A 239 -33.15 10.46 -20.86
N ASN A 240 -34.31 10.20 -21.45
CA ASN A 240 -34.58 9.22 -22.49
C ASN A 240 -33.88 9.53 -23.83
N ASN A 241 -33.16 8.55 -24.41
CA ASN A 241 -33.48 7.97 -25.74
C ASN A 241 -32.43 6.96 -26.23
N ASN A 242 -32.90 5.72 -26.36
CA ASN A 242 -32.61 4.67 -27.34
C ASN A 242 -31.21 4.51 -27.99
N SER A 243 -30.71 3.26 -27.85
CA SER A 243 -29.82 2.51 -28.76
C SER A 243 -28.30 2.63 -28.62
N GLY A 244 -27.74 1.82 -27.71
CA GLY A 244 -26.86 0.70 -28.09
C GLY A 244 -25.36 0.95 -28.35
N ALA A 245 -24.55 0.31 -27.49
CA ALA A 245 -23.12 -0.05 -27.59
C ALA A 245 -22.16 0.81 -26.74
N GLY A 246 -22.05 0.42 -25.47
CA GLY A 246 -21.12 0.97 -24.49
C GLY A 246 -19.70 0.41 -24.61
N VAL A 247 -18.73 1.26 -24.29
CA VAL A 247 -17.32 0.94 -24.01
C VAL A 247 -16.90 1.91 -22.89
N ASN A 248 -17.00 1.50 -21.62
CA ASN A 248 -15.99 0.82 -20.79
C ASN A 248 -14.94 1.76 -20.20
N ASP A 249 -15.23 2.19 -18.98
CA ASP A 249 -14.42 3.04 -18.12
C ASP A 249 -13.72 2.17 -17.06
N THR A 250 -12.70 1.36 -17.42
CA THR A 250 -11.99 0.52 -16.42
C THR A 250 -10.53 0.19 -16.79
N ASN A 251 -9.59 0.57 -15.92
CA ASN A 251 -8.22 0.03 -15.87
C ASN A 251 -8.17 -1.40 -15.27
N VAL A 252 -9.30 -2.08 -15.16
CA VAL A 252 -9.40 -3.48 -14.74
C VAL A 252 -10.13 -4.23 -15.84
N ILE A 253 -9.50 -5.28 -16.35
CA ILE A 253 -10.03 -6.16 -17.39
C ILE A 253 -10.29 -7.53 -16.81
N LYS A 254 -11.33 -8.22 -17.28
CA LYS A 254 -11.47 -9.66 -17.09
C LYS A 254 -11.03 -10.34 -18.38
N VAL A 255 -10.35 -11.48 -18.31
CA VAL A 255 -9.81 -12.15 -19.49
C VAL A 255 -10.29 -13.59 -19.60
N ASN A 256 -10.50 -14.08 -20.82
CA ASN A 256 -10.89 -15.46 -21.06
C ASN A 256 -10.40 -15.96 -22.43
N ASN A 257 -9.76 -17.12 -22.44
CA ASN A 257 -9.40 -17.85 -23.65
C ASN A 257 -10.37 -19.02 -23.84
N ALA A 258 -11.34 -18.88 -24.74
CA ALA A 258 -12.34 -19.93 -24.99
C ALA A 258 -11.73 -21.26 -25.51
N ASN A 259 -10.52 -21.21 -26.09
CA ASN A 259 -9.86 -22.35 -26.71
C ASN A 259 -8.73 -22.94 -25.84
N GLY A 260 -8.57 -22.50 -24.58
CA GLY A 260 -7.50 -22.98 -23.71
C GLY A 260 -7.75 -22.75 -22.23
N SER A 261 -7.00 -23.44 -21.37
CA SER A 261 -7.17 -23.35 -19.91
C SER A 261 -6.63 -22.06 -19.30
N TYR A 262 -5.95 -21.23 -20.08
CA TYR A 262 -5.32 -19.97 -19.66
C TYR A 262 -5.21 -18.98 -20.82
N VAL A 263 -5.05 -17.70 -20.49
CA VAL A 263 -4.81 -16.61 -21.45
C VAL A 263 -3.31 -16.37 -21.59
N PRO A 264 -2.74 -16.51 -22.80
CA PRO A 264 -1.31 -16.31 -23.03
C PRO A 264 -0.91 -14.83 -22.90
N LEU A 265 0.35 -14.61 -22.51
CA LEU A 265 0.96 -13.29 -22.39
C LEU A 265 2.10 -13.10 -23.40
N VAL A 266 2.41 -11.85 -23.70
CA VAL A 266 3.56 -11.45 -24.52
C VAL A 266 4.40 -10.38 -23.84
N ALA A 267 5.66 -10.27 -24.25
CA ALA A 267 6.60 -9.24 -23.85
C ALA A 267 7.13 -8.50 -25.08
N PHE A 268 7.24 -7.17 -24.98
CA PHE A 268 7.85 -6.35 -26.03
C PHE A 268 9.36 -6.25 -25.78
N GLN A 269 10.18 -6.62 -26.76
CA GLN A 269 11.64 -6.54 -26.66
C GLN A 269 12.14 -5.14 -27.06
N ASP A 270 13.39 -4.83 -26.73
CA ASP A 270 14.00 -3.52 -27.04
C ASP A 270 14.13 -3.26 -28.55
N ASP A 271 14.18 -4.32 -29.37
CA ASP A 271 14.18 -4.25 -30.84
C ASP A 271 12.78 -4.03 -31.44
N GLY A 272 11.75 -3.88 -30.59
CA GLY A 272 10.36 -3.71 -30.99
C GLY A 272 9.62 -5.02 -31.31
N SER A 273 10.30 -6.17 -31.29
CA SER A 273 9.66 -7.47 -31.53
C SER A 273 8.82 -7.94 -30.34
N VAL A 274 7.86 -8.82 -30.62
CA VAL A 274 6.97 -9.41 -29.61
C VAL A 274 7.37 -10.86 -29.34
N LYS A 275 7.61 -11.20 -28.08
CA LYS A 275 7.95 -12.55 -27.63
C LYS A 275 6.85 -13.13 -26.76
N LYS A 276 6.44 -14.37 -27.04
CA LYS A 276 5.49 -15.10 -26.18
C LYS A 276 6.13 -15.47 -24.84
N ILE A 277 5.39 -15.24 -23.75
CA ILE A 277 5.75 -15.70 -22.41
C ILE A 277 5.21 -17.12 -22.24
N THR A 278 6.07 -18.09 -21.90
CA THR A 278 5.71 -19.52 -21.83
C THR A 278 5.68 -20.09 -20.42
N ASN A 279 6.24 -19.37 -19.45
CA ASN A 279 6.31 -19.77 -18.04
C ASN A 279 5.25 -19.10 -17.16
N ARG A 280 4.44 -18.18 -17.70
CA ARG A 280 3.36 -17.45 -17.01
C ARG A 280 2.19 -17.21 -17.94
N ALA A 281 0.99 -17.14 -17.38
CA ALA A 281 -0.27 -16.88 -18.09
C ALA A 281 -1.31 -16.32 -17.13
N LEU A 282 -2.38 -15.75 -17.65
CA LEU A 282 -3.52 -15.30 -16.84
C LEU A 282 -4.56 -16.41 -16.72
N ALA A 283 -5.12 -16.55 -15.52
CA ALA A 283 -6.26 -17.45 -15.30
C ALA A 283 -7.52 -16.90 -16.00
N ASN A 284 -8.26 -17.79 -16.65
CA ASN A 284 -9.55 -17.45 -17.27
C ASN A 284 -10.53 -16.94 -16.20
N ASN A 285 -11.32 -15.93 -16.57
CA ASN A 285 -12.34 -15.29 -15.75
C ASN A 285 -11.84 -14.60 -14.48
N THR A 286 -10.55 -14.28 -14.41
CA THR A 286 -9.95 -13.51 -13.32
C THR A 286 -9.78 -12.04 -13.73
N PRO A 287 -10.07 -11.07 -12.84
CA PRO A 287 -9.79 -9.67 -13.09
C PRO A 287 -8.29 -9.36 -13.01
N TRP A 288 -7.82 -8.48 -13.89
CA TRP A 288 -6.44 -8.02 -13.96
C TRP A 288 -6.40 -6.52 -14.15
N TYR A 289 -5.60 -5.85 -13.33
CA TYR A 289 -5.34 -4.43 -13.51
C TYR A 289 -4.47 -4.21 -14.75
N THR A 290 -4.76 -3.15 -15.49
CA THR A 290 -3.98 -2.69 -16.63
C THR A 290 -3.73 -1.21 -16.55
N ASP A 291 -2.48 -0.80 -16.68
CA ASP A 291 -2.05 0.60 -16.61
C ASP A 291 -1.65 1.21 -17.96
N GLN A 292 -1.38 0.36 -18.96
CA GLN A 292 -0.98 0.80 -20.29
C GLN A 292 -1.69 0.01 -21.38
N VAL A 293 -1.93 0.70 -22.50
CA VAL A 293 -2.43 0.13 -23.74
C VAL A 293 -1.37 0.34 -24.82
N LYS A 294 -1.11 -0.69 -25.63
CA LYS A 294 -0.15 -0.63 -26.74
C LYS A 294 -0.73 -1.35 -27.94
N SER A 295 -0.68 -0.72 -29.12
CA SER A 295 -1.05 -1.37 -30.38
C SER A 295 0.20 -1.84 -31.12
N TYR A 296 0.18 -3.07 -31.63
CA TYR A 296 1.26 -3.66 -32.44
C TYR A 296 0.67 -4.61 -33.47
N ASP A 297 1.05 -4.46 -34.73
CA ASP A 297 0.61 -5.30 -35.87
C ASP A 297 -0.92 -5.47 -35.95
N GLY A 298 -1.66 -4.38 -35.74
CA GLY A 298 -3.14 -4.38 -35.77
C GLY A 298 -3.81 -4.98 -34.53
N VAL A 299 -3.04 -5.49 -33.56
CA VAL A 299 -3.54 -6.04 -32.29
C VAL A 299 -3.35 -5.03 -31.16
N THR A 300 -4.38 -4.87 -30.32
CA THR A 300 -4.31 -4.03 -29.12
C THR A 300 -3.97 -4.88 -27.90
N TYR A 301 -2.94 -4.49 -27.17
CA TYR A 301 -2.48 -5.15 -25.96
C TYR A 301 -2.69 -4.28 -24.73
N ARG A 302 -2.93 -4.91 -23.58
CA ARG A 302 -3.00 -4.25 -22.27
C ARG A 302 -1.93 -4.80 -21.34
N ARG A 303 -1.21 -3.92 -20.67
CA ARG A 303 -0.12 -4.30 -19.76
C ARG A 303 -0.68 -4.75 -18.43
N VAL A 304 -0.29 -5.92 -17.96
CA VAL A 304 -0.71 -6.48 -16.66
C VAL A 304 0.45 -6.62 -15.67
N ALA A 305 1.70 -6.50 -16.14
CA ALA A 305 2.91 -6.39 -15.32
C ALA A 305 4.05 -5.72 -16.12
N THR A 306 5.23 -5.51 -15.50
CA THR A 306 6.37 -4.70 -16.01
C THR A 306 6.62 -4.80 -17.52
N ASN A 307 6.64 -6.00 -18.08
CA ASN A 307 6.68 -6.23 -19.52
C ASN A 307 5.81 -7.44 -19.93
N GLU A 308 4.64 -7.56 -19.31
CA GLU A 308 3.69 -8.63 -19.61
C GLU A 308 2.40 -8.02 -20.11
N TRP A 309 1.99 -8.43 -21.29
CA TRP A 309 0.90 -7.83 -22.03
C TRP A 309 -0.06 -8.92 -22.48
N VAL A 310 -1.36 -8.64 -22.32
CA VAL A 310 -2.42 -9.51 -22.80
C VAL A 310 -3.05 -8.90 -24.05
N ASP A 311 -3.32 -9.74 -25.04
CA ASP A 311 -4.09 -9.36 -26.22
C ASP A 311 -5.53 -9.03 -25.82
N SER A 312 -6.02 -7.86 -26.24
CA SER A 312 -7.35 -7.37 -25.89
C SER A 312 -8.49 -8.22 -26.45
N SER A 313 -8.23 -9.09 -27.43
CA SER A 313 -9.21 -10.08 -27.91
C SER A 313 -9.60 -11.11 -26.84
N TYR A 314 -8.77 -11.29 -25.80
CA TYR A 314 -9.13 -12.11 -24.64
C TYR A 314 -9.91 -11.34 -23.58
N VAL A 315 -10.02 -10.01 -23.68
CA VAL A 315 -10.74 -9.21 -22.69
C VAL A 315 -12.23 -9.42 -22.85
N ILE A 316 -12.88 -9.83 -21.75
CA ILE A 316 -14.31 -9.99 -21.64
C ILE A 316 -14.87 -8.91 -20.70
N GLY A 317 -16.09 -8.44 -21.01
CA GLY A 317 -16.82 -7.45 -20.22
C GLY A 317 -17.26 -7.99 -18.86
#